data_AF-A0A3B8ZJ68-F1
#
_entry.id   AF-A0A3B8ZJ68-F1
#
_cell.length_a   1.000
_cell.length_b   1.000
_cell.length_c   1.000
_cell.angle_alpha   90.00
_cell.angle_beta   90.00
_cell.angle_gamma   90.00
#
_symmetry.space_group_name_H-M   'P 1'
#
loop_
_entity.id
_entity.type
_entity.pdbx_description
1 polymer ?
#
loop_
_entity_poly.entity_id
_entity_poly.type
_entity_poly.pdbx_seq_one_letter_code
_entity_poly.pdbx_strand_id
1 'polypeptide(L)' 'MATVDGQFLNDVLYGLGSSPKSLPCKYFYDARGSQLFDAICDLDEYYLTRTEHAIMRRYVGEMGQQIGPGVMLV' A
#
# COMPACT_ATOMS: atom_id res chain seq x y z
N MET A 1 11.99 -0.68 -19.94
CA MET A 1 10.76 -1.49 -20.02
C MET A 1 11.04 -2.78 -19.26
N ALA A 2 10.90 -2.73 -17.94
CA ALA A 2 11.46 -3.73 -17.03
C ALA A 2 10.47 -4.90 -16.85
N THR A 3 10.91 -6.11 -17.24
CA THR A 3 10.48 -7.46 -16.85
C THR A 3 9.38 -7.57 -15.79
N VAL A 4 8.10 -7.50 -16.19
CA VAL A 4 6.96 -7.85 -15.32
C VAL A 4 6.67 -9.36 -15.32
N ASP A 5 7.09 -10.10 -16.35
CA ASP A 5 6.65 -11.50 -16.52
C ASP A 5 7.36 -12.54 -15.64
N GLY A 6 8.65 -12.37 -15.32
CA GLY A 6 9.44 -13.42 -14.67
C GLY A 6 9.08 -13.67 -13.21
N GLN A 7 8.96 -12.61 -12.41
CA GLN A 7 8.68 -12.75 -10.98
C GLN A 7 7.23 -13.16 -10.72
N PHE A 8 6.28 -12.61 -11.48
CA PHE A 8 4.86 -12.96 -11.35
C PHE A 8 4.63 -14.45 -11.63
N LEU A 9 5.19 -14.96 -12.73
CA LEU A 9 5.10 -16.38 -13.05
C LEU A 9 5.64 -17.27 -11.92
N ASN A 10 6.82 -16.94 -11.39
CA ASN A 10 7.43 -17.70 -10.30
C ASN A 10 6.59 -17.67 -9.02
N ASP A 11 6.10 -16.49 -8.62
CA ASP A 11 5.27 -16.32 -7.43
C ASP A 11 3.95 -17.11 -7.56
N VAL A 12 3.35 -17.14 -8.76
CA VAL A 12 2.11 -17.88 -9.04
C VAL A 12 2.34 -19.39 -9.03
N LEU A 13 3.36 -19.89 -9.74
CA LEU A 13 3.67 -21.32 -9.79
C LEU A 13 3.99 -21.88 -8.40
N TYR A 14 4.84 -21.19 -7.65
CA TYR A 14 5.20 -21.59 -6.29
C TYR A 14 3.99 -21.50 -5.34
N GLY A 15 3.27 -20.37 -5.37
CA GLY A 15 2.18 -20.08 -4.46
C GLY A 15 0.98 -21.01 -4.62
N LEU A 16 0.57 -21.28 -5.87
CA LEU A 16 -0.55 -22.18 -6.17
C LEU A 16 -0.17 -23.67 -6.09
N GLY A 17 1.12 -23.99 -6.23
CA GLY A 17 1.67 -25.34 -6.02
C GLY A 17 1.85 -25.72 -4.55
N SER A 18 1.85 -24.75 -3.63
CA SER A 18 2.04 -24.97 -2.19
C SER A 18 0.78 -25.46 -1.45
N SER A 19 0.97 -25.98 -0.24
CA SER A 19 -0.10 -26.29 0.71
C SER A 19 0.25 -25.76 2.10
N PRO A 20 -0.41 -24.69 2.58
CA PRO A 20 -1.54 -23.99 1.96
C PRO A 20 -1.14 -23.15 0.74
N LYS A 21 -2.11 -22.92 -0.16
CA LYS A 21 -1.93 -22.02 -1.31
C LYS A 21 -1.88 -20.57 -0.84
N SER A 22 -0.99 -19.78 -1.40
CA SER A 22 -0.88 -18.35 -1.10
C SER A 22 -0.37 -17.56 -2.30
N LEU A 23 -0.66 -16.26 -2.35
CA LEU A 23 -0.08 -15.32 -3.31
C LEU A 23 0.31 -14.03 -2.58
N PRO A 24 1.39 -13.35 -2.99
CA PRO A 24 1.76 -12.05 -2.44
C PRO A 24 0.65 -11.00 -2.66
N CYS A 25 0.28 -10.27 -1.60
CA CYS A 25 -0.78 -9.25 -1.65
C CYS A 25 -0.48 -8.08 -2.59
N LYS A 26 0.78 -7.87 -2.99
CA LYS A 26 1.16 -6.84 -3.98
C LYS A 26 0.40 -6.99 -5.31
N TYR A 27 -0.06 -8.20 -5.64
CA TYR A 27 -0.87 -8.47 -6.83
C TYR A 27 -2.33 -8.05 -6.72
N PHE A 28 -2.79 -7.60 -5.54
CA PHE A 28 -4.09 -6.94 -5.43
C PHE A 28 -4.10 -5.54 -6.04
N TYR A 29 -2.95 -4.92 -6.30
CA TYR A 29 -2.88 -3.50 -6.68
C TYR A 29 -2.55 -3.32 -8.17
N ASP A 30 -3.30 -4.00 -9.04
CA ASP A 30 -3.37 -3.61 -10.45
C ASP A 30 -4.25 -2.36 -10.62
N ALA A 31 -4.45 -1.88 -11.85
CA ALA A 31 -5.24 -0.68 -12.08
C ALA A 31 -6.66 -0.74 -11.47
N ARG A 32 -7.31 -1.91 -11.49
CA ARG A 32 -8.65 -2.09 -10.91
C ARG A 32 -8.58 -2.24 -9.40
N GLY A 33 -7.63 -3.01 -8.92
CA GLY A 33 -7.44 -3.27 -7.52
C GLY A 33 -7.03 -2.03 -6.72
N SER A 34 -6.24 -1.13 -7.33
CA SER A 34 -5.97 0.20 -6.76
C SER A 34 -7.26 1.02 -6.62
N GLN A 35 -8.12 1.08 -7.65
CA GLN A 35 -9.40 1.78 -7.55
C GLN A 35 -10.32 1.20 -6.46
N LEU A 36 -10.29 -0.13 -6.28
CA LEU A 36 -11.03 -0.78 -5.20
C LEU A 36 -10.46 -0.41 -3.84
N PHE A 37 -9.14 -0.35 -3.69
CA PHE A 37 -8.49 0.08 -2.45
C PHE A 37 -8.79 1.54 -2.12
N ASP A 38 -8.82 2.43 -3.11
CA ASP A 38 -9.22 3.83 -2.93
C ASP A 38 -10.66 3.90 -2.40
N ALA A 39 -11.59 3.13 -2.99
CA ALA A 39 -12.97 3.05 -2.51
C ALA A 39 -13.08 2.45 -1.09
N ILE A 40 -12.21 1.49 -0.73
CA ILE A 40 -12.14 0.95 0.63
C ILE A 40 -11.71 2.03 1.63
N CYS A 41 -10.79 2.92 1.26
CA CYS A 41 -10.32 4.00 2.14
C CYS A 41 -11.43 4.98 2.57
N ASP A 42 -12.51 5.07 1.80
CA ASP A 42 -13.65 5.94 2.06
C ASP A 42 -14.74 5.26 2.92
N LEU A 43 -14.65 3.95 3.16
CA LEU A 43 -15.63 3.23 3.99
C LEU A 43 -15.54 3.68 5.46
N ASP A 44 -16.70 3.79 6.11
CA ASP A 44 -16.78 4.19 7.52
C ASP A 44 -16.04 3.20 8.42
N GLU A 45 -16.15 1.90 8.11
CA GLU A 45 -15.50 0.79 8.81
C GLU A 45 -13.98 0.80 8.64
N TYR A 46 -13.48 1.31 7.51
CA TYR A 46 -12.05 1.38 7.22
C TYR A 46 -11.45 2.73 7.63
N TYR A 47 -11.48 3.00 8.93
CA TYR A 47 -11.08 4.29 9.49
C TYR A 47 -9.59 4.64 9.32
N LEU A 48 -8.74 3.69 8.93
CA LEU A 48 -7.27 3.82 8.94
C LEU A 48 -6.78 5.06 8.19
N THR A 49 -7.17 5.21 6.92
CA THR A 49 -6.76 6.34 6.08
C THR A 49 -7.20 7.68 6.66
N ARG A 50 -8.44 7.76 7.17
CA ARG A 50 -8.94 9.00 7.79
C ARG A 50 -8.17 9.36 9.07
N THR A 51 -7.86 8.37 9.89
CA THR A 51 -7.12 8.55 11.14
C THR A 51 -5.67 8.96 10.87
N GLU A 52 -5.00 8.30 9.93
CA GLU A 52 -3.65 8.67 9.51
C GLU A 52 -3.61 10.13 9.03
N HIS A 53 -4.51 10.49 8.12
CA HIS A 53 -4.63 11.87 7.65
C HIS A 53 -4.89 12.88 8.77
N ALA A 54 -5.70 12.52 9.78
CA ALA A 54 -5.96 13.40 10.92
C ALA A 54 -4.71 13.61 11.79
N ILE A 55 -3.95 12.55 12.06
CA ILE A 55 -2.69 12.61 12.81
C ILE A 55 -1.67 13.43 12.02
N MET A 56 -1.49 13.16 10.73
CA MET A 56 -0.56 13.91 9.88
C MET A 56 -0.90 15.39 9.86
N ARG A 57 -2.16 15.76 9.59
CA ARG A 57 -2.58 17.17 9.64
C ARG A 57 -2.34 17.83 10.99
N ARG A 58 -2.51 17.09 12.09
CA ARG A 58 -2.34 17.63 13.44
C ARG A 58 -0.88 17.88 13.78
N TYR A 59 0.02 16.98 13.38
CA TYR A 59 1.39 16.93 13.89
C TYR A 59 2.48 17.19 12.83
N VAL A 60 2.13 17.41 11.56
CA VAL A 60 3.11 17.62 10.47
C VAL A 60 4.15 18.72 10.78
N GLY A 61 3.73 19.79 11.47
CA GLY A 61 4.65 20.86 11.88
C GLY A 61 5.67 20.41 12.92
N GLU A 62 5.23 19.69 13.95
CA GLU A 62 6.10 19.13 14.99
C GLU A 62 7.03 18.06 14.40
N MET A 63 6.50 17.18 13.53
CA MET A 63 7.29 16.20 12.81
C MET A 63 8.38 16.86 11.96
N GLY A 64 8.04 17.92 11.22
CA GLY A 64 9.01 18.68 10.42
C GLY A 64 10.12 19.29 11.27
N GLN A 65 9.81 19.79 12.47
CA GLN A 65 10.82 20.32 13.40
C GLN A 65 11.77 19.23 13.91
N GLN A 66 11.27 18.02 14.19
CA GLN A 66 12.09 16.91 14.69
C GLN A 66 12.94 16.26 13.59
N ILE A 67 12.44 16.18 12.37
CA ILE A 67 13.15 15.58 11.23
C ILE A 67 14.26 16.50 10.72
N GLY A 68 14.00 17.81 10.71
CA GLY A 68 14.95 18.82 10.24
C GLY A 68 14.84 19.15 8.74
N PRO A 69 15.69 20.06 8.25
CA PRO A 69 15.60 20.58 6.89
C PRO A 69 16.05 19.58 5.82
N GLY A 70 15.62 19.80 4.57
CA GLY A 70 16.00 18.97 3.42
C GLY A 70 15.14 17.72 3.22
N VAL A 71 14.05 17.59 3.99
CA VAL A 71 13.09 16.48 3.89
C VAL A 71 11.72 17.01 3.49
N MET A 72 11.05 16.27 2.61
CA MET A 72 9.65 16.50 2.24
C MET A 72 8.80 15.42 2.88
N LEU A 73 7.87 15.82 3.74
CA LEU A 73 6.80 14.94 4.21
C LEU A 73 5.78 14.81 3.08
N VAL A 74 5.52 13.57 2.67
CA VAL A 74 4.56 13.19 1.62
C VAL A 74 3.39 12.44 2.21
#